data_AF-A0A1Y3G5G5-F1
#
_entry.id   AF-A0A1Y3G5G5-F1
#
_cell.length_a   1.000
_cell.length_b   1.000
_cell.length_c   1.000
_cell.angle_alpha   90.00
_cell.angle_beta   90.00
_cell.angle_gamma   90.00
#
_symmetry.space_group_name_H-M   'P 1'
#
loop_
_entity.id
_entity.type
_entity.pdbx_description
1 polymer ?
#
loop_
_entity_poly.entity_id
_entity_poly.type
_entity_poly.pdbx_seq_one_letter_code
_entity_poly.pdbx_strand_id
1 'polypeptide(L)' 'GKCYGFFPALALGGSPSVKHIQIVDARVHFILLAQMGNLRILRENEQDNTEFVRNAGEATS' A
#
# COMPACT_ATOMS: atom_id res chain seq x y z
N GLY A 1 4.85 10.39 -13.40
CA GLY A 1 4.51 9.21 -14.22
C GLY A 1 3.09 8.77 -13.95
N LYS A 2 2.60 7.76 -14.67
CA LYS A 2 1.26 7.19 -14.47
C LYS A 2 1.36 5.78 -13.88
N CYS A 3 0.35 5.36 -13.12
CA CYS A 3 0.25 4.00 -12.62
C CYS A 3 -1.20 3.53 -12.68
N TYR A 4 -1.42 2.22 -12.51
CA TYR A 4 -2.74 1.67 -12.28
C TYR A 4 -3.07 1.76 -10.79
N GLY A 5 -4.25 2.26 -10.46
CA GLY A 5 -4.74 2.36 -9.09
C GLY A 5 -6.24 2.12 -9.01
N PHE A 6 -6.71 1.61 -7.87
CA PHE A 6 -8.15 1.51 -7.61
C PHE A 6 -8.73 2.90 -7.38
N PHE A 7 -9.84 3.20 -8.05
CA PHE A 7 -10.58 4.44 -7.88
C PHE A 7 -12.08 4.16 -7.75
N PRO A 8 -12.70 4.38 -6.57
CA PRO A 8 -12.10 4.88 -5.33
C PRO A 8 -11.02 3.96 -4.74
N ALA A 9 -10.08 4.51 -3.96
CA ALA A 9 -9.01 3.73 -3.34
C ALA A 9 -9.59 2.67 -2.37
N LEU A 10 -9.02 1.45 -2.37
CA LEU A 10 -9.51 0.34 -1.54
C LEU A 10 -9.55 0.70 -0.06
N ALA A 11 -8.51 1.36 0.42
CA ALA A 11 -8.41 1.74 1.82
C ALA A 11 -9.41 2.84 2.23
N LEU A 12 -10.12 3.46 1.27
CA LEU A 12 -11.25 4.38 1.51
C LEU A 12 -12.62 3.70 1.33
N GLY A 13 -12.67 2.36 1.27
CA GLY A 13 -13.89 1.60 1.03
C GLY A 13 -14.19 1.33 -0.45
N GLY A 14 -13.21 1.56 -1.34
CA GLY A 14 -13.32 1.17 -2.75
C GLY A 14 -13.42 -0.35 -2.93
N SER A 15 -14.10 -0.79 -3.99
CA SER A 15 -14.28 -2.22 -4.28
C SER A 15 -13.08 -2.81 -5.05
N PRO A 16 -12.56 -3.99 -4.66
CA PRO A 16 -11.46 -4.67 -5.34
C PRO A 16 -11.92 -5.36 -6.63
N SER A 17 -12.43 -4.56 -7.58
CA SER A 17 -12.83 -5.00 -8.90
C SER A 17 -11.89 -4.43 -9.95
N VAL A 18 -11.50 -5.25 -10.93
CA VAL A 18 -10.71 -4.81 -12.09
C VAL A 18 -11.42 -3.65 -12.84
N LYS A 19 -12.76 -3.60 -12.78
CA LYS A 19 -13.56 -2.51 -13.36
C LYS A 19 -13.29 -1.13 -12.72
N HIS A 20 -12.72 -1.11 -11.51
CA HIS A 20 -12.37 0.12 -10.79
C HIS A 20 -10.87 0.46 -10.88
N ILE A 21 -10.09 -0.26 -11.67
CA ILE A 21 -8.70 0.09 -11.94
C ILE A 21 -8.66 1.18 -13.00
N GLN A 22 -7.98 2.28 -12.70
CA GLN A 22 -7.80 3.41 -13.61
C GLN A 22 -6.33 3.78 -13.72
N ILE A 23 -5.97 4.40 -14.85
CA ILE A 23 -4.67 5.07 -15.00
C ILE A 23 -4.75 6.38 -14.23
N VAL A 24 -3.94 6.52 -13.18
CA VAL A 24 -3.92 7.69 -12.30
C VAL A 24 -2.56 8.37 -12.31
N ASP A 25 -2.49 9.59 -11.78
CA ASP A 25 -1.21 10.22 -11.49
C ASP A 25 -0.50 9.47 -10.36
N ALA A 26 0.69 8.92 -10.65
CA ALA A 26 1.39 8.07 -9.69
C ALA A 26 1.84 8.85 -8.45
N ARG A 27 2.25 10.12 -8.60
CA ARG A 27 2.74 10.92 -7.48
C ARG A 27 1.60 11.21 -6.51
N VAL A 28 0.46 11.67 -7.02
CA VAL A 28 -0.73 11.94 -6.20
C VAL A 28 -1.23 10.66 -5.53
N HIS A 29 -1.30 9.55 -6.27
CA HIS A 29 -1.80 8.29 -5.76
C HIS A 29 -0.93 7.74 -4.61
N PHE A 30 0.39 7.71 -4.79
CA PHE A 30 1.28 7.20 -3.74
C PHE A 30 1.36 8.13 -2.52
N ILE A 31 1.27 9.45 -2.69
CA ILE A 31 1.19 10.39 -1.56
C ILE A 31 -0.05 10.09 -0.72
N LEU A 32 -1.21 9.89 -1.35
CA LEU A 32 -2.43 9.55 -0.63
C LEU A 32 -2.26 8.24 0.13
N LEU A 33 -1.83 7.17 -0.53
CA LEU A 33 -1.65 5.85 0.09
C LEU A 33 -0.67 5.88 1.27
N ALA A 34 0.43 6.60 1.15
CA ALA A 34 1.44 6.71 2.21
C ALA A 34 0.94 7.38 3.49
N GLN A 35 -0.15 8.15 3.41
CA GLN A 35 -0.77 8.84 4.55
C GLN A 35 -1.91 8.04 5.20
N MET A 36 -2.36 6.93 4.59
CA MET A 36 -3.57 6.23 5.03
C MET A 36 -3.39 5.36 6.29
N GLY A 37 -2.16 5.08 6.71
CA GLY A 37 -1.91 4.29 7.90
C GLY A 37 -0.44 3.96 8.10
N ASN A 38 -0.17 3.16 9.13
CA ASN A 38 1.18 2.74 9.47
C ASN A 38 1.75 1.82 8.39
N LEU A 39 2.97 2.11 7.93
CA LEU A 39 3.69 1.24 7.02
C LEU A 39 4.33 0.10 7.81
N ARG A 40 3.95 -1.14 7.53
CA ARG A 40 4.50 -2.33 8.20
C ARG A 40 5.74 -2.82 7.47
N ILE A 41 6.82 -3.07 8.20
CA ILE A 41 8.02 -3.73 7.68
C ILE A 41 7.86 -5.23 7.88
N LEU A 42 7.89 -5.96 6.78
CA LEU A 42 7.82 -7.42 6.76
C LEU A 42 9.17 -7.98 6.32
N ARG A 43 9.56 -9.13 6.87
CA ARG A 43 10.70 -9.93 6.41
C ARG A 43 10.19 -11.10 5.59
N GLU A 44 10.71 -11.25 4.39
CA GLU A 44 10.53 -12.44 3.57
C GLU A 44 11.50 -13.54 4.03
N ASN A 45 11.03 -14.78 4.19
CA ASN A 45 11.85 -15.91 4.57
C ASN A 45 11.92 -16.96 3.46
N GLU A 46 12.81 -17.96 3.61
CA GLU A 46 13.06 -19.00 2.61
C GLU A 46 11.85 -19.91 2.29
N GLN A 47 10.74 -19.77 3.01
CA GLN A 47 9.50 -20.55 2.82
C GLN A 47 8.36 -19.71 2.22
N ASP A 48 8.68 -18.62 1.50
CA ASP A 48 7.71 -17.68 0.92
C ASP A 48 6.70 -17.11 1.95
N ASN A 49 7.07 -17.11 3.23
CA ASN A 49 6.26 -16.56 4.29
C ASN A 49 6.75 -15.16 4.64
N THR A 50 5.83 -14.31 5.08
CA THR A 50 6.13 -12.93 5.50
C THR A 50 5.93 -12.78 6.99
N GLU A 51 6.99 -12.42 7.70
CA GLU A 51 6.97 -12.18 9.14
C GLU A 51 6.87 -10.67 9.40
N PHE A 52 5.96 -10.26 10.28
CA PHE A 52 5.93 -8.87 10.75
C PHE A 52 7.12 -8.57 11.65
N VAL A 53 7.89 -7.54 11.31
CA VAL A 53 9.05 -7.13 12.10
C VAL A 53 8.70 -5.97 13.02
N ARG A 54 8.17 -4.87 12.46
CA ARG A 54 7.82 -3.63 13.17
C ARG A 54 7.05 -2.67 12.26
N ASN A 55 6.51 -1.57 12.79
CA ASN A 55 6.10 -0.45 11.95
C ASN A 55 7.30 0.43 11.56
N ALA A 56 7.23 1.03 10.38
CA ALA A 56 8.19 2.03 9.95
C ALA A 56 8.05 3.29 10.81
N GLY A 57 9.18 3.86 11.23
CA GLY A 57 9.20 5.03 12.12
C GLY A 57 9.12 4.71 13.62
N GLU A 58 8.83 3.47 14.02
CA GLU A 58 8.98 3.04 15.41
C GLU A 58 10.47 2.92 15.78
N ALA A 59 10.84 3.43 16.95
CA ALA A 59 12.19 3.31 17.49
C ALA A 59 12.50 1.83 17.77
N THR A 60 13.68 1.37 17.35
CA THR A 60 14.19 0.06 17.75
C THR A 60 14.72 0.18 19.18
N SER A 61 14.03 -0.45 20.12
CA SER A 61 14.47 -0.60 21.51
C SER A 61 15.79 -1.37 21.63
#